data_AF-Q9R404-F1
#
_entry.id   AF-Q9R404-F1
#
_cell.length_a   1.000
_cell.length_b   1.000
_cell.length_c   1.000
_cell.angle_alpha   90.00
_cell.angle_beta   90.00
_cell.angle_gamma   90.00
#
_symmetry.space_group_name_H-M   'P 1'
#
loop_
_entity.id
_entity.type
_entity.pdbx_description
1 polymer ?
#
loop_
_entity_poly.entity_id
_entity_poly.type
_entity_poly.pdbx_seq_one_letter_code
_entity_poly.pdbx_strand_id
1 'polypeptide(L)'
;MKKYLLGIGLILALIACKQNVSSLDEKNSVSVDLPGEMKVFVSKEKDKDGKYSLMATIDKLELKGTSDKNNGSGVLEGVKADKSKVKLTISDDLDETKLETFKEDGTTLVSRKVTLKDKSSTEEKFDAKGAAVTEKVITRKDGTRLEYTGMKSDGSGKAKEVLKNFALDGTLDTSGKTTLTVKQDTVTLTKEIDKDGKVKISLDDTASSSKKTGAWVDATNTLTISANSKKTKDLVFTKENTITVQSYDSGGTTLTGKAVEITTLENLKNALK
;
A
#
# COMPACT_ATOMS: atom_id res chain seq x y z
N MET A 1 -49.91 -31.48 25.62
CA MET A 1 -48.44 -31.71 25.68
C MET A 1 -47.74 -30.62 24.86
N LYS A 2 -46.77 -29.91 25.46
CA LYS A 2 -45.50 -29.35 24.93
C LYS A 2 -45.51 -28.71 23.50
N LYS A 3 -44.89 -27.57 23.20
CA LYS A 3 -43.89 -26.72 23.87
C LYS A 3 -43.67 -25.45 23.01
N TYR A 4 -43.30 -24.37 23.69
CA TYR A 4 -42.71 -23.13 23.19
C TYR A 4 -41.50 -23.32 22.26
N LEU A 5 -41.30 -22.38 21.34
CA LEU A 5 -39.98 -21.80 21.08
C LEU A 5 -40.11 -20.32 20.62
N LEU A 6 -39.88 -19.42 21.58
CA LEU A 6 -39.47 -18.03 21.39
C LEU A 6 -38.27 -18.00 20.41
N GLY A 7 -38.17 -17.08 19.45
CA GLY A 7 -37.94 -15.65 19.72
C GLY A 7 -36.43 -15.40 19.96
N ILE A 8 -35.64 -15.31 18.88
CA ILE A 8 -34.27 -14.76 18.93
C ILE A 8 -34.17 -13.73 17.81
N GLY A 9 -34.70 -12.54 18.08
CA GLY A 9 -34.23 -11.32 17.44
C GLY A 9 -32.90 -10.96 18.09
N LEU A 10 -31.81 -11.10 17.35
CA LEU A 10 -30.50 -10.66 17.79
C LEU A 10 -30.50 -9.13 17.85
N ILE A 11 -30.80 -8.59 19.03
CA ILE A 11 -30.67 -7.17 19.33
C ILE A 11 -29.18 -6.87 19.38
N LEU A 12 -28.66 -6.27 18.31
CA LEU A 12 -27.40 -5.51 18.34
C LEU A 12 -27.62 -4.33 19.29
N ALA A 13 -27.24 -4.50 20.54
CA ALA A 13 -27.16 -3.40 21.49
C ALA A 13 -26.08 -2.44 20.99
N LEU A 14 -26.49 -1.31 20.41
CA LEU A 14 -25.65 -0.12 20.31
C LEU A 14 -25.33 0.32 21.74
N ILE A 15 -24.20 -0.12 22.26
CA ILE A 15 -23.55 0.54 23.38
C ILE A 15 -22.89 1.78 22.81
N ALA A 16 -23.69 2.83 22.61
CA ALA A 16 -23.19 4.18 22.71
C ALA A 16 -22.92 4.42 24.20
N CYS A 17 -21.83 3.84 24.72
CA CYS A 17 -21.25 4.32 25.96
C CYS A 17 -20.96 5.80 25.69
N LYS A 18 -21.77 6.65 26.32
CA LYS A 18 -21.43 8.04 26.60
C LYS A 18 -20.14 7.99 27.41
N GLN A 19 -19.01 7.89 26.71
CA GLN A 19 -17.71 7.74 27.33
C GLN A 19 -17.44 9.03 28.09
N ASN A 20 -17.65 9.00 29.40
CA ASN A 20 -17.02 9.93 30.34
C ASN A 20 -15.52 9.62 30.35
N VAL A 21 -14.84 9.84 29.22
CA VAL A 21 -13.40 10.00 29.23
C VAL A 21 -13.19 11.33 29.94
N SER A 22 -12.59 11.30 31.14
CA SER A 22 -12.05 12.51 31.76
C SER A 22 -11.24 13.27 30.71
N SER A 23 -11.26 14.60 30.75
CA SER A 23 -10.50 15.41 29.80
C SER A 23 -9.02 15.03 29.88
N LEU A 24 -8.57 14.20 28.94
CA LEU A 24 -7.17 13.88 28.73
C LEU A 24 -6.50 15.16 28.27
N ASP A 25 -5.50 15.61 29.01
CA ASP A 25 -4.63 16.72 28.65
C ASP A 25 -3.16 16.29 28.77
N GLU A 26 -2.24 17.12 28.29
CA GLU A 26 -0.81 16.80 28.35
C GLU A 26 -0.28 16.59 29.78
N LYS A 27 -0.96 17.10 30.80
CA LYS A 27 -0.52 17.01 32.20
C LYS A 27 -0.89 15.66 32.82
N ASN A 28 -2.03 15.09 32.44
CA ASN A 28 -2.55 13.84 32.99
C ASN A 28 -2.36 12.60 32.08
N SER A 29 -1.66 12.77 30.96
CA SER A 29 -1.44 11.70 29.97
C SER A 29 0.04 11.47 29.62
N VAL A 30 0.30 10.36 28.94
CA VAL A 30 1.56 10.03 28.28
C VAL A 30 1.31 10.03 26.78
N SER A 31 2.16 10.73 26.03
CA SER A 31 2.11 10.74 24.56
C SER A 31 2.93 9.58 24.00
N VAL A 32 2.36 8.85 23.06
CA VAL A 32 2.99 7.71 22.37
C VAL A 32 2.94 7.98 20.86
N ASP A 33 4.10 7.96 20.22
CA ASP A 33 4.23 8.08 18.77
C ASP A 33 3.86 6.74 18.10
N LEU A 34 3.13 6.81 16.99
CA LEU A 34 2.59 5.66 16.27
C LEU A 34 3.00 5.66 14.79
N PRO A 35 2.97 4.49 14.12
CA PRO A 35 3.06 4.41 12.67
C PRO A 35 2.08 5.37 11.97
N GLY A 36 2.57 6.06 10.93
CA GLY A 36 1.78 7.02 10.15
C GLY A 36 1.79 8.45 10.71
N GLU A 37 2.83 8.82 11.48
CA GLU A 37 3.01 10.15 12.07
C GLU A 37 1.86 10.55 13.00
N MET A 38 1.17 9.55 13.55
CA MET A 38 0.09 9.72 14.52
C MET A 38 0.62 9.73 15.94
N LYS A 39 -0.12 10.38 16.83
CA LYS A 39 0.13 10.34 18.29
C LYS A 39 -1.13 9.93 19.02
N VAL A 40 -0.97 9.13 20.05
CA VAL A 40 -2.02 8.80 21.02
C VAL A 40 -1.61 9.25 22.41
N PHE A 41 -2.57 9.81 23.15
CA PHE A 41 -2.44 10.13 24.56
C PHE A 41 -3.11 9.04 25.38
N VAL A 42 -2.40 8.55 26.38
CA VAL A 42 -2.84 7.49 27.30
C VAL A 42 -2.93 8.07 28.70
N SER A 43 -4.03 7.82 29.43
CA SER A 43 -4.13 8.25 30.83
C SER A 43 -3.02 7.64 31.68
N LYS A 44 -2.52 8.40 32.68
CA LYS A 44 -1.56 7.87 33.66
C LYS A 44 -2.20 6.86 34.62
N GLU A 45 -3.50 6.99 34.86
CA GLU A 45 -4.27 6.17 35.78
C GLU A 45 -5.42 5.47 35.07
N LYS A 46 -5.90 4.40 35.69
CA LYS A 46 -7.10 3.69 35.24
C LYS A 46 -8.36 4.45 35.60
N ASP A 47 -9.37 4.35 34.76
CA ASP A 47 -10.71 4.83 35.04
C ASP A 47 -11.44 3.94 36.06
N LYS A 48 -12.70 4.30 36.36
CA LYS A 48 -13.57 3.57 37.29
C LYS A 48 -13.82 2.11 36.89
N ASP A 49 -13.62 1.77 35.62
CA ASP A 49 -13.83 0.43 35.07
C ASP A 49 -12.49 -0.35 34.98
N GLY A 50 -11.40 0.23 35.50
CA GLY A 50 -10.08 -0.40 35.57
C GLY A 50 -9.29 -0.31 34.27
N LYS A 51 -9.65 0.60 33.35
CA LYS A 51 -9.06 0.74 32.01
C LYS A 51 -8.34 2.07 31.82
N TYR A 52 -7.37 2.11 30.92
CA TYR A 52 -6.72 3.35 30.51
C TYR A 52 -7.55 4.07 29.46
N SER A 53 -7.69 5.38 29.60
CA SER A 53 -8.33 6.22 28.60
C SER A 53 -7.34 6.54 27.47
N LEU A 54 -7.83 6.53 26.23
CA LEU A 54 -7.07 6.85 25.02
C LEU A 54 -7.68 8.03 24.28
N MET A 55 -6.84 8.92 23.76
CA MET A 55 -7.25 10.02 22.90
C MET A 55 -6.25 10.26 21.77
N ALA A 56 -6.74 10.45 20.54
CA ALA A 56 -5.93 10.86 19.40
C ALA A 56 -6.66 11.95 18.61
N THR A 57 -5.93 12.81 17.92
CA THR A 57 -6.51 13.77 16.98
C THR A 57 -5.96 13.48 15.58
N ILE A 58 -6.86 13.20 14.64
CA ILE A 58 -6.52 12.94 13.23
C ILE A 58 -7.33 13.90 12.37
N ASP A 59 -6.68 14.70 11.53
CA ASP A 59 -7.35 15.67 10.64
C ASP A 59 -8.39 16.55 11.36
N LYS A 60 -8.05 17.01 12.58
CA LYS A 60 -8.93 17.80 13.48
C LYS A 60 -10.15 17.03 14.03
N LEU A 61 -10.24 15.72 13.81
CA LEU A 61 -11.21 14.84 14.46
C LEU A 61 -10.59 14.24 15.71
N GLU A 62 -11.24 14.46 16.85
CA GLU A 62 -10.91 13.80 18.11
C GLU A 62 -11.48 12.37 18.12
N LEU A 63 -10.61 11.40 18.39
CA LEU A 63 -10.97 10.00 18.60
C LEU A 63 -10.73 9.63 20.05
N LYS A 64 -11.65 8.88 20.65
CA LYS A 64 -11.59 8.46 22.05
C LYS A 64 -11.81 6.97 22.21
N GLY A 65 -11.18 6.39 23.22
CA GLY A 65 -11.28 4.97 23.51
C GLY A 65 -10.82 4.62 24.91
N THR A 66 -10.88 3.33 25.23
CA THR A 66 -10.34 2.76 26.47
C THR A 66 -9.57 1.49 26.16
N SER A 67 -8.53 1.20 26.92
CA SER A 67 -7.69 0.01 26.76
C SER A 67 -7.36 -0.64 28.10
N ASP A 68 -7.19 -1.95 28.10
CA ASP A 68 -6.68 -2.67 29.28
C ASP A 68 -5.16 -2.43 29.47
N LYS A 69 -4.49 -1.92 28.42
CA LYS A 69 -3.05 -1.66 28.37
C LYS A 69 -2.74 -0.16 28.47
N ASN A 70 -1.58 0.15 29.03
CA ASN A 70 -1.09 1.53 29.22
C ASN A 70 -0.06 1.97 28.17
N ASN A 71 0.19 1.16 27.15
CA ASN A 71 1.23 1.42 26.14
C ASN A 71 0.71 2.22 24.94
N GLY A 72 -0.59 2.52 24.87
CA GLY A 72 -1.23 3.21 23.76
C GLY A 72 -1.93 2.29 22.75
N SER A 73 -1.80 0.97 22.89
CA SER A 73 -2.57 0.06 22.04
C SER A 73 -4.06 0.05 22.40
N GLY A 74 -4.90 -0.23 21.41
CA GLY A 74 -6.34 -0.30 21.61
C GLY A 74 -7.13 0.25 20.42
N VAL A 75 -8.39 0.59 20.70
CA VAL A 75 -9.35 1.08 19.72
C VAL A 75 -9.86 2.43 20.15
N LEU A 76 -9.82 3.40 19.22
CA LEU A 76 -10.38 4.73 19.39
C LEU A 76 -11.42 4.98 18.30
N GLU A 77 -12.52 5.61 18.66
CA GLU A 77 -13.64 5.89 17.75
C GLU A 77 -14.01 7.38 17.80
N GLY A 78 -14.58 7.86 16.70
CA GLY A 78 -15.08 9.22 16.57
C GLY A 78 -16.05 9.36 15.42
N VAL A 79 -16.71 10.51 15.32
CA VAL A 79 -17.75 10.79 14.33
C VAL A 79 -17.45 12.10 13.65
N LYS A 80 -17.35 12.08 12.31
CA LYS A 80 -17.16 13.27 11.49
C LYS A 80 -18.42 14.15 11.48
N ALA A 81 -18.29 15.38 10.99
CA ALA A 81 -19.41 16.31 10.84
C ALA A 81 -20.51 15.80 9.89
N ASP A 82 -20.14 14.98 8.90
CA ASP A 82 -21.07 14.31 7.97
C ASP A 82 -21.68 13.02 8.55
N LYS A 83 -21.46 12.77 9.85
CA LYS A 83 -21.86 11.58 10.60
C LYS A 83 -21.17 10.27 10.21
N SER A 84 -20.19 10.30 9.30
CA SER A 84 -19.35 9.14 9.05
C SER A 84 -18.60 8.74 10.32
N LYS A 85 -18.52 7.44 10.61
CA LYS A 85 -17.81 6.93 11.79
C LYS A 85 -16.36 6.65 11.44
N VAL A 86 -15.45 6.96 12.35
CA VAL A 86 -14.01 6.72 12.20
C VAL A 86 -13.54 5.83 13.32
N LYS A 87 -12.72 4.84 12.98
CA LYS A 87 -12.12 3.89 13.92
C LYS A 87 -10.63 3.82 13.70
N LEU A 88 -9.85 4.12 14.73
CA LEU A 88 -8.42 3.86 14.78
C LEU A 88 -8.19 2.62 15.63
N THR A 89 -7.54 1.61 15.05
CA THR A 89 -7.03 0.45 15.78
C THR A 89 -5.51 0.53 15.83
N ILE A 90 -4.93 0.36 17.01
CA ILE A 90 -3.49 0.38 17.26
C ILE A 90 -3.11 -1.01 17.76
N SER A 91 -2.18 -1.68 17.09
CA SER A 91 -1.73 -3.02 17.47
C SER A 91 -1.06 -3.03 18.84
N ASP A 92 -1.05 -4.19 19.47
CA ASP A 92 -0.52 -4.35 20.84
C ASP A 92 0.97 -4.09 20.99
N ASP A 93 1.73 -4.39 19.93
CA ASP A 93 3.15 -4.12 19.80
C ASP A 93 3.45 -2.71 19.27
N LEU A 94 2.41 -1.93 18.93
CA LEU A 94 2.48 -0.59 18.35
C LEU A 94 3.13 -0.56 16.95
N ASP A 95 3.29 -1.71 16.31
CA ASP A 95 3.96 -1.83 15.01
C ASP A 95 3.01 -1.60 13.82
N GLU A 96 1.70 -1.54 14.06
CA GLU A 96 0.66 -1.29 13.06
C GLU A 96 -0.43 -0.34 13.57
N THR A 97 -0.86 0.58 12.70
CA THR A 97 -2.09 1.33 12.87
C THR A 97 -3.04 1.06 11.70
N LYS A 98 -4.34 1.00 12.01
CA LYS A 98 -5.41 0.84 11.03
C LYS A 98 -6.48 1.89 11.27
N LEU A 99 -6.61 2.82 10.33
CA LEU A 99 -7.61 3.87 10.32
C LEU A 99 -8.71 3.54 9.31
N GLU A 100 -9.93 3.36 9.79
CA GLU A 100 -11.09 3.01 8.98
C GLU A 100 -12.14 4.12 9.06
N THR A 101 -12.72 4.49 7.91
CA THR A 101 -13.91 5.34 7.84
C THR A 101 -15.08 4.51 7.35
N PHE A 102 -16.20 4.60 8.05
CA PHE A 102 -17.46 3.95 7.75
C PHE A 102 -18.53 4.99 7.48
N LYS A 103 -19.60 4.58 6.82
CA LYS A 103 -20.84 5.36 6.75
C LYS A 103 -21.47 5.55 8.13
N GLU A 104 -22.57 6.31 8.19
CA GLU A 104 -23.35 6.55 9.41
C GLU A 104 -23.85 5.24 10.08
N ASP A 105 -24.07 4.17 9.29
CA ASP A 105 -24.41 2.84 9.83
C ASP A 105 -23.31 2.25 10.73
N GLY A 106 -22.05 2.65 10.53
CA GLY A 106 -20.89 2.12 11.26
C GLY A 106 -20.41 0.75 10.80
N THR A 107 -20.92 0.23 9.68
CA THR A 107 -20.59 -1.09 9.17
C THR A 107 -20.15 -1.06 7.71
N THR A 108 -20.71 -0.15 6.90
CA THR A 108 -20.31 0.01 5.51
C THR A 108 -19.01 0.79 5.43
N LEU A 109 -17.92 0.12 5.03
CA LEU A 109 -16.61 0.75 4.84
C LEU A 109 -16.63 1.75 3.67
N VAL A 110 -15.98 2.88 3.88
CA VAL A 110 -15.73 3.92 2.87
C VAL A 110 -14.26 3.92 2.49
N SER A 111 -13.37 3.87 3.48
CA SER A 111 -11.93 3.81 3.28
C SER A 111 -11.21 3.12 4.43
N ARG A 112 -10.03 2.58 4.13
CA ARG A 112 -9.11 1.99 5.11
C ARG A 112 -7.69 2.43 4.80
N LYS A 113 -6.94 2.82 5.83
CA LYS A 113 -5.50 3.04 5.76
C LYS A 113 -4.81 2.20 6.82
N VAL A 114 -3.92 1.31 6.39
CA VAL A 114 -3.04 0.53 7.28
C VAL A 114 -1.63 1.08 7.13
N THR A 115 -0.98 1.39 8.25
CA THR A 115 0.41 1.86 8.26
C THR A 115 1.24 1.01 9.21
N LEU A 116 2.38 0.54 8.72
CA LEU A 116 3.32 -0.28 9.48
C LEU A 116 4.46 0.57 10.04
N LYS A 117 5.17 0.03 11.03
CA LYS A 117 6.34 0.65 11.66
C LYS A 117 7.48 0.99 10.73
N ASP A 118 7.64 0.22 9.65
CA ASP A 118 8.62 0.51 8.59
C ASP A 118 8.20 1.69 7.70
N LYS A 119 7.07 2.33 8.03
CA LYS A 119 6.43 3.46 7.35
C LYS A 119 5.80 3.13 6.01
N SER A 120 5.79 1.86 5.61
CA SER A 120 4.96 1.44 4.48
C SER A 120 3.49 1.52 4.85
N SER A 121 2.65 1.75 3.84
CA SER A 121 1.21 1.88 4.03
C SER A 121 0.42 1.31 2.87
N THR A 122 -0.82 0.92 3.17
CA THR A 122 -1.83 0.55 2.19
C THR A 122 -3.10 1.35 2.45
N GLU A 123 -3.57 2.06 1.44
CA GLU A 123 -4.81 2.84 1.45
C GLU A 123 -5.79 2.21 0.46
N GLU A 124 -7.01 1.96 0.91
CA GLU A 124 -8.09 1.35 0.13
C GLU A 124 -9.33 2.24 0.20
N LYS A 125 -10.00 2.43 -0.95
CA LYS A 125 -11.36 2.98 -1.03
C LYS A 125 -12.31 1.89 -1.45
N PHE A 126 -13.52 1.95 -0.93
CA PHE A 126 -14.55 0.95 -1.18
C PHE A 126 -15.68 1.52 -2.03
N ASP A 127 -16.41 0.62 -2.69
CA ASP A 127 -17.63 0.97 -3.42
C ASP A 127 -18.73 1.47 -2.48
N ALA A 128 -19.85 1.92 -3.06
CA ALA A 128 -20.98 2.42 -2.29
C ALA A 128 -21.61 1.36 -1.36
N LYS A 129 -21.32 0.07 -1.52
CA LYS A 129 -21.82 -1.01 -0.67
C LYS A 129 -20.78 -1.44 0.38
N GLY A 130 -19.57 -0.87 0.36
CA GLY A 130 -18.46 -1.27 1.21
C GLY A 130 -17.93 -2.67 0.89
N ALA A 131 -18.25 -3.23 -0.28
CA ALA A 131 -18.04 -4.63 -0.61
C ALA A 131 -16.77 -4.86 -1.44
N ALA A 132 -16.57 -4.06 -2.49
CA ALA A 132 -15.40 -4.14 -3.36
C ALA A 132 -14.46 -2.95 -3.14
N VAL A 133 -13.16 -3.21 -3.23
CA VAL A 133 -12.13 -2.16 -3.31
C VAL A 133 -12.17 -1.56 -4.72
N THR A 134 -12.31 -0.24 -4.79
CA THR A 134 -12.37 0.53 -6.06
C THR A 134 -11.05 1.22 -6.39
N GLU A 135 -10.27 1.55 -5.35
CA GLU A 135 -8.92 2.10 -5.46
C GLU A 135 -8.04 1.52 -4.35
N LYS A 136 -6.78 1.25 -4.67
CA LYS A 136 -5.78 0.80 -3.71
C LYS A 136 -4.43 1.45 -3.99
N VAL A 137 -3.85 2.09 -2.98
CA VAL A 137 -2.52 2.69 -3.05
C VAL A 137 -1.62 2.01 -2.03
N ILE A 138 -0.52 1.43 -2.49
CA ILE A 138 0.52 0.86 -1.63
C ILE A 138 1.70 1.82 -1.70
N THR A 139 2.08 2.39 -0.55
CA THR A 139 3.30 3.20 -0.42
C THR A 139 4.35 2.35 0.27
N ARG A 140 5.48 2.13 -0.41
CA ARG A 140 6.61 1.38 0.15
C ARG A 140 7.41 2.27 1.10
N LYS A 141 8.26 1.66 1.93
CA LYS A 141 9.13 2.38 2.88
C LYS A 141 10.04 3.45 2.25
N ASP A 142 10.38 3.29 0.97
CA ASP A 142 11.21 4.23 0.20
C ASP A 142 10.41 5.34 -0.49
N GLY A 143 9.08 5.37 -0.28
CA GLY A 143 8.17 6.35 -0.86
C GLY A 143 7.68 6.01 -2.27
N THR A 144 8.20 4.98 -2.93
CA THR A 144 7.64 4.50 -4.20
C THR A 144 6.25 3.92 -3.98
N ARG A 145 5.41 3.97 -5.02
CA ARG A 145 4.00 3.56 -4.90
C ARG A 145 3.55 2.61 -5.99
N LEU A 146 2.62 1.73 -5.63
CA LEU A 146 1.73 1.05 -6.57
C LEU A 146 0.33 1.64 -6.40
N GLU A 147 -0.20 2.21 -7.47
CA GLU A 147 -1.51 2.86 -7.52
C GLU A 147 -2.43 2.03 -8.43
N TYR A 148 -3.47 1.45 -7.83
CA TYR A 148 -4.52 0.71 -8.52
C TYR A 148 -5.80 1.53 -8.52
N THR A 149 -6.38 1.74 -9.71
CA THR A 149 -7.57 2.60 -9.89
C THR A 149 -8.59 1.96 -10.81
N GLY A 150 -9.85 2.36 -10.66
CA GLY A 150 -10.95 1.81 -11.45
C GLY A 150 -11.06 0.29 -11.27
N MET A 151 -10.77 -0.20 -10.07
CA MET A 151 -10.85 -1.62 -9.75
C MET A 151 -12.31 -2.08 -9.84
N LYS A 152 -12.50 -3.21 -10.52
CA LYS A 152 -13.80 -3.85 -10.68
C LYS A 152 -14.00 -4.89 -9.57
N SER A 153 -15.22 -5.41 -9.47
CA SER A 153 -15.57 -6.46 -8.52
C SER A 153 -14.82 -7.78 -8.74
N ASP A 154 -14.27 -8.01 -9.94
CA ASP A 154 -13.41 -9.17 -10.24
C ASP A 154 -11.93 -8.96 -9.84
N GLY A 155 -11.60 -7.81 -9.25
CA GLY A 155 -10.24 -7.44 -8.83
C GLY A 155 -9.37 -6.84 -9.92
N SER A 156 -9.80 -6.85 -11.20
CA SER A 156 -9.06 -6.23 -12.29
C SER A 156 -9.16 -4.71 -12.27
N GLY A 157 -8.16 -4.02 -12.82
CA GLY A 157 -8.14 -2.56 -12.85
C GLY A 157 -6.96 -1.98 -13.63
N LYS A 158 -6.79 -0.66 -13.51
CA LYS A 158 -5.57 0.02 -13.98
C LYS A 158 -4.51 -0.06 -12.90
N ALA A 159 -3.25 -0.12 -13.30
CA ALA A 159 -2.10 -0.08 -12.41
C ALA A 159 -1.13 1.01 -12.84
N LYS A 160 -0.49 1.63 -11.87
CA LYS A 160 0.62 2.55 -12.07
C LYS A 160 1.66 2.32 -10.99
N GLU A 161 2.92 2.21 -11.36
CA GLU A 161 4.01 2.22 -10.39
C GLU A 161 4.71 3.59 -10.44
N VAL A 162 4.64 4.32 -9.34
CA VAL A 162 5.31 5.62 -9.18
C VAL A 162 6.66 5.36 -8.52
N LEU A 163 7.72 5.49 -9.32
CA LEU A 163 9.11 5.46 -8.84
C LEU A 163 9.54 6.87 -8.43
N LYS A 164 10.77 7.03 -7.93
CA LYS A 164 11.28 8.30 -7.42
C LYS A 164 11.10 9.48 -8.38
N ASN A 165 11.36 9.26 -9.67
CA ASN A 165 11.45 10.34 -10.67
C ASN A 165 10.50 10.18 -11.88
N PHE A 166 9.89 9.01 -12.05
CA PHE A 166 8.99 8.73 -13.17
C PHE A 166 8.00 7.63 -12.79
N ALA A 167 6.99 7.41 -13.63
CA ALA A 167 5.99 6.37 -13.42
C ALA A 167 5.92 5.40 -14.60
N LEU A 168 5.47 4.19 -14.31
CA LEU A 168 5.16 3.15 -15.28
C LEU A 168 3.66 2.87 -15.24
N ASP A 169 3.01 2.84 -16.39
CA ASP A 169 1.57 2.56 -16.51
C ASP A 169 1.32 1.11 -16.93
N GLY A 170 0.17 0.58 -16.51
CA GLY A 170 -0.19 -0.81 -16.75
C GLY A 170 -1.58 -1.21 -16.26
N THR A 171 -1.74 -2.50 -16.03
CA THR A 171 -3.00 -3.13 -15.62
C THR A 171 -2.80 -4.08 -14.45
N LEU A 172 -3.84 -4.23 -13.65
CA LEU A 172 -3.99 -5.30 -12.66
C LEU A 172 -4.99 -6.32 -13.22
N ASP A 173 -4.62 -7.59 -13.26
CA ASP A 173 -5.51 -8.66 -13.69
C ASP A 173 -6.28 -9.30 -12.52
N THR A 174 -7.21 -10.20 -12.85
CA THR A 174 -8.07 -10.89 -11.87
C THR A 174 -7.32 -11.88 -10.98
N SER A 175 -6.09 -12.28 -11.35
CA SER A 175 -5.21 -13.09 -10.49
C SER A 175 -4.48 -12.25 -9.45
N GLY A 176 -4.52 -10.93 -9.60
CA GLY A 176 -3.75 -9.98 -8.78
C GLY A 176 -2.35 -9.73 -9.31
N LYS A 177 -2.04 -10.14 -10.54
CA LYS A 177 -0.77 -9.83 -11.20
C LYS A 177 -0.84 -8.46 -11.86
N THR A 178 0.19 -7.67 -11.63
CA THR A 178 0.35 -6.34 -12.23
C THR A 178 1.28 -6.43 -13.43
N THR A 179 0.87 -5.83 -14.54
CA THR A 179 1.67 -5.78 -15.79
C THR A 179 1.86 -4.33 -16.19
N LEU A 180 3.08 -3.83 -16.12
CA LEU A 180 3.48 -2.47 -16.48
C LEU A 180 4.26 -2.52 -17.80
N THR A 181 4.02 -1.58 -18.71
CA THR A 181 4.63 -1.62 -20.05
C THR A 181 5.31 -0.31 -20.42
N VAL A 182 6.45 -0.42 -21.09
CA VAL A 182 7.14 0.70 -21.74
C VAL A 182 7.38 0.33 -23.19
N LYS A 183 6.84 1.17 -24.09
CA LYS A 183 7.02 1.00 -25.53
C LYS A 183 8.01 2.02 -26.06
N GLN A 184 8.93 1.55 -26.89
CA GLN A 184 9.84 2.36 -27.68
C GLN A 184 9.93 1.75 -29.08
N ASP A 185 9.40 2.44 -30.08
CA ASP A 185 9.30 1.95 -31.46
C ASP A 185 8.65 0.55 -31.52
N THR A 186 9.37 -0.46 -32.02
CA THR A 186 8.92 -1.85 -32.11
C THR A 186 9.15 -2.67 -30.84
N VAL A 187 9.85 -2.10 -29.85
CA VAL A 187 10.22 -2.75 -28.59
C VAL A 187 9.17 -2.48 -27.52
N THR A 188 8.73 -3.55 -26.84
CA THR A 188 7.89 -3.49 -25.65
C THR A 188 8.62 -4.16 -24.49
N LEU A 189 8.99 -3.36 -23.49
CA LEU A 189 9.47 -3.84 -22.18
C LEU A 189 8.25 -4.05 -21.28
N THR A 190 8.16 -5.22 -20.65
CA THR A 190 7.09 -5.57 -19.71
C THR A 190 7.69 -5.89 -18.35
N LYS A 191 7.20 -5.21 -17.31
CA LYS A 191 7.45 -5.54 -15.90
C LYS A 191 6.20 -6.17 -15.31
N GLU A 192 6.32 -7.43 -14.92
CA GLU A 192 5.29 -8.16 -14.18
C GLU A 192 5.62 -8.12 -12.69
N ILE A 193 4.59 -7.94 -11.86
CA ILE A 193 4.66 -8.06 -10.41
C ILE A 193 3.55 -9.03 -10.00
N ASP A 194 3.94 -10.21 -9.52
CA ASP A 194 3.00 -11.22 -9.03
C ASP A 194 2.36 -10.79 -7.70
N LYS A 195 1.32 -11.51 -7.30
CA LYS A 195 0.54 -11.21 -6.08
C LYS A 195 1.41 -11.21 -4.80
N ASP A 196 2.49 -12.00 -4.78
CA ASP A 196 3.46 -12.07 -3.68
C ASP A 196 4.57 -11.00 -3.77
N GLY A 197 4.52 -10.14 -4.80
CA GLY A 197 5.50 -9.10 -5.05
C GLY A 197 6.71 -9.55 -5.87
N LYS A 198 6.75 -10.80 -6.36
CA LYS A 198 7.84 -11.25 -7.23
C LYS A 198 7.83 -10.48 -8.54
N VAL A 199 8.99 -9.94 -8.92
CA VAL A 199 9.17 -9.17 -10.16
C VAL A 199 9.75 -10.06 -11.25
N LYS A 200 9.20 -9.94 -12.45
CA LYS A 200 9.76 -10.53 -13.67
C LYS A 200 9.74 -9.50 -14.79
N ILE A 201 10.82 -9.46 -15.58
CA ILE A 201 10.92 -8.54 -16.71
C ILE A 201 11.00 -9.34 -17.99
N SER A 202 10.30 -8.90 -19.03
CA SER A 202 10.44 -9.44 -20.38
C SER A 202 10.54 -8.31 -21.40
N LEU A 203 11.11 -8.62 -22.57
CA LEU A 203 11.26 -7.69 -23.68
C LEU A 203 10.87 -8.41 -24.96
N ASP A 204 9.92 -7.84 -25.68
CA ASP A 204 9.53 -8.26 -27.02
C ASP A 204 9.86 -7.15 -28.03
N ASP A 205 10.27 -7.55 -29.23
CA ASP A 205 10.56 -6.62 -30.32
C ASP A 205 10.02 -7.19 -31.63
N THR A 206 9.20 -6.40 -32.31
CA THR A 206 8.55 -6.77 -33.57
C THR A 206 9.40 -6.43 -34.80
N ALA A 207 10.60 -5.84 -34.62
CA ALA A 207 11.50 -5.54 -35.72
C ALA A 207 11.95 -6.80 -36.49
N SER A 208 12.08 -6.66 -37.80
CA SER A 208 12.58 -7.73 -38.70
C SER A 208 14.10 -7.81 -38.76
N SER A 209 14.81 -6.72 -38.49
CA SER A 209 16.28 -6.64 -38.49
C SER A 209 16.77 -5.86 -37.26
N SER A 210 17.97 -6.20 -36.77
CA SER A 210 18.49 -5.67 -35.49
C SER A 210 17.53 -5.83 -34.31
N LYS A 211 16.71 -6.90 -34.34
CA LYS A 211 15.72 -7.24 -33.32
C LYS A 211 16.38 -7.37 -31.95
N LYS A 212 15.78 -6.74 -30.96
CA LYS A 212 16.20 -6.86 -29.56
C LYS A 212 15.57 -8.10 -28.93
N THR A 213 16.37 -8.77 -28.11
CA THR A 213 15.90 -9.86 -27.26
C THR A 213 16.33 -9.59 -25.83
N GLY A 214 15.54 -10.06 -24.87
CA GLY A 214 15.82 -9.91 -23.45
C GLY A 214 15.92 -11.26 -22.75
N ALA A 215 16.96 -11.43 -21.93
CA ALA A 215 17.10 -12.58 -21.03
C ALA A 215 17.02 -12.09 -19.57
N TRP A 216 16.02 -12.56 -18.83
CA TRP A 216 15.82 -12.23 -17.42
C TRP A 216 16.53 -13.23 -16.51
N VAL A 217 17.20 -12.72 -15.48
CA VAL A 217 17.86 -13.52 -14.43
C VAL A 217 17.31 -13.10 -13.08
N ASP A 218 16.48 -13.95 -12.48
CA ASP A 218 15.86 -13.70 -11.16
C ASP A 218 16.90 -13.49 -10.05
N ALA A 219 18.01 -14.24 -10.09
CA ALA A 219 19.04 -14.19 -9.04
C ALA A 219 19.68 -12.80 -8.87
N THR A 220 19.71 -12.01 -9.94
CA THR A 220 20.33 -10.68 -9.96
C THR A 220 19.35 -9.56 -10.32
N ASN A 221 18.06 -9.88 -10.48
CA ASN A 221 17.04 -8.98 -11.00
C ASN A 221 17.49 -8.21 -12.25
N THR A 222 18.15 -8.91 -13.18
CA THR A 222 18.77 -8.29 -14.35
C THR A 222 18.13 -8.76 -15.64
N LEU A 223 17.77 -7.83 -16.51
CA LEU A 223 17.43 -8.09 -17.91
C LEU A 223 18.64 -7.74 -18.78
N THR A 224 19.24 -8.76 -19.39
CA THR A 224 20.27 -8.55 -20.43
C THR A 224 19.60 -8.39 -21.79
N ILE A 225 19.77 -7.23 -22.41
CA ILE A 225 19.31 -6.94 -23.77
C ILE A 225 20.41 -7.32 -24.76
N SER A 226 20.02 -7.99 -25.84
CA SER A 226 20.91 -8.35 -26.94
C SER A 226 20.32 -7.91 -28.28
N ALA A 227 21.19 -7.61 -29.25
CA ALA A 227 20.84 -7.37 -30.64
C ALA A 227 21.94 -7.94 -31.54
N ASN A 228 21.59 -8.47 -32.70
CA ASN A 228 22.55 -9.10 -33.64
C ASN A 228 23.50 -10.11 -32.94
N SER A 229 22.92 -10.94 -32.08
CA SER A 229 23.61 -11.98 -31.30
C SER A 229 24.69 -11.48 -30.33
N LYS A 230 24.65 -10.21 -29.95
CA LYS A 230 25.56 -9.62 -28.96
C LYS A 230 24.78 -8.96 -27.84
N LYS A 231 25.26 -9.11 -26.60
CA LYS A 231 24.74 -8.34 -25.47
C LYS A 231 25.05 -6.86 -25.70
N THR A 232 24.08 -6.01 -25.42
CA THR A 232 24.23 -4.56 -25.59
C THR A 232 24.16 -3.86 -24.25
N LYS A 233 23.21 -4.23 -23.40
CA LYS A 233 22.96 -3.58 -22.11
C LYS A 233 22.43 -4.56 -21.07
N ASP A 234 22.73 -4.28 -19.81
CA ASP A 234 22.00 -4.83 -18.67
C ASP A 234 21.10 -3.74 -18.07
N LEU A 235 19.84 -4.09 -17.81
CA LEU A 235 18.92 -3.33 -16.98
C LEU A 235 18.73 -4.07 -15.65
N VAL A 236 19.16 -3.46 -14.54
CA VAL A 236 19.00 -4.04 -13.20
C VAL A 236 17.86 -3.35 -12.48
N PHE A 237 16.87 -4.14 -12.05
CA PHE A 237 15.72 -3.69 -11.26
C PHE A 237 16.03 -3.93 -9.77
N THR A 238 16.48 -2.88 -9.10
CA THR A 238 17.08 -2.99 -7.76
C THR A 238 16.03 -3.20 -6.67
N LYS A 239 16.47 -3.63 -5.48
CA LYS A 239 15.59 -3.83 -4.31
C LYS A 239 15.08 -2.50 -3.73
N GLU A 240 15.73 -1.41 -4.06
CA GLU A 240 15.39 -0.03 -3.71
C GLU A 240 14.43 0.60 -4.74
N ASN A 241 13.77 -0.22 -5.57
CA ASN A 241 12.82 0.22 -6.60
C ASN A 241 13.41 1.23 -7.59
N THR A 242 14.69 1.08 -7.92
CA THR A 242 15.35 1.84 -8.99
C THR A 242 15.65 0.94 -10.20
N ILE A 243 15.92 1.55 -11.34
CA ILE A 243 16.40 0.85 -12.53
C ILE A 243 17.78 1.42 -12.86
N THR A 244 18.77 0.56 -13.05
CA THR A 244 20.08 0.98 -13.56
C THR A 244 20.33 0.38 -14.93
N VAL A 245 21.11 1.08 -15.76
CA VAL A 245 21.56 0.61 -17.06
C VAL A 245 23.08 0.59 -17.13
N GLN A 246 23.64 -0.48 -17.69
CA GLN A 246 25.07 -0.56 -18.02
C GLN A 246 25.25 -1.18 -19.40
N SER A 247 26.21 -0.68 -20.17
CA SER A 247 26.45 -1.16 -21.54
C SER A 247 27.56 -2.21 -21.59
N TYR A 248 27.46 -3.13 -22.54
CA TYR A 248 28.55 -4.03 -22.91
C TYR A 248 29.49 -3.36 -23.92
N ASP A 249 30.69 -3.92 -24.04
CA ASP A 249 31.63 -3.62 -25.12
C ASP A 249 31.07 -4.03 -26.51
N SER A 250 31.78 -3.66 -27.58
CA SER A 250 31.38 -4.01 -28.96
C SER A 250 31.44 -5.52 -29.25
N GLY A 251 32.14 -6.28 -28.40
CA GLY A 251 32.15 -7.74 -28.38
C GLY A 251 30.88 -8.35 -27.80
N GLY A 252 30.16 -7.62 -26.94
CA GLY A 252 29.00 -8.10 -26.22
C GLY A 252 29.34 -9.07 -25.10
N THR A 253 30.56 -8.97 -24.55
CA THR A 253 31.11 -9.93 -23.58
C THR A 253 31.37 -9.32 -22.22
N THR A 254 31.83 -8.06 -22.17
CA THR A 254 32.25 -7.41 -20.93
C THR A 254 31.46 -6.13 -20.71
N LEU A 255 30.94 -5.95 -19.50
CA LEU A 255 30.33 -4.68 -19.10
C LEU A 255 31.39 -3.58 -19.07
N THR A 256 31.02 -2.41 -19.57
CA THR A 256 31.90 -1.24 -19.66
C THR A 256 31.39 -0.11 -18.77
N GLY A 257 32.30 0.77 -18.35
CA GLY A 257 31.96 1.92 -17.51
C GLY A 257 31.34 1.52 -16.16
N LYS A 258 30.41 2.35 -15.67
CA LYS A 258 29.64 2.09 -14.45
C LYS A 258 28.15 2.06 -14.78
N ALA A 259 27.38 1.29 -14.01
CA ALA A 259 25.93 1.35 -14.08
C ALA A 259 25.41 2.75 -13.73
N VAL A 260 24.42 3.23 -14.47
CA VAL A 260 23.82 4.56 -14.30
C VAL A 260 22.35 4.39 -13.95
N GLU A 261 21.87 5.09 -12.91
CA GLU A 261 20.46 5.10 -12.55
C GLU A 261 19.62 5.80 -13.63
N ILE A 262 18.51 5.16 -13.99
CA ILE A 262 17.49 5.73 -14.85
C ILE A 262 16.65 6.70 -14.01
N THR A 263 16.75 7.99 -14.35
CA THR A 263 16.04 9.06 -13.62
C THR A 263 14.82 9.58 -14.37
N THR A 264 14.57 9.15 -15.61
CA THR A 264 13.39 9.58 -16.39
C THR A 264 12.87 8.42 -17.23
N LEU A 265 11.58 8.48 -17.59
CA LEU A 265 11.00 7.52 -18.53
C LEU A 265 11.69 7.59 -19.92
N GLU A 266 12.16 8.77 -20.32
CA GLU A 266 12.90 8.94 -21.58
C GLU A 266 14.26 8.26 -21.54
N ASN A 267 14.97 8.28 -20.41
CA ASN A 267 16.22 7.54 -20.24
C ASN A 267 15.98 6.03 -20.35
N LEU A 268 14.86 5.52 -19.81
CA LEU A 268 14.48 4.12 -19.96
C LEU A 268 14.20 3.79 -21.44
N LYS A 269 13.40 4.62 -22.12
CA LYS A 269 13.12 4.47 -23.55
C LYS A 269 14.39 4.50 -24.40
N ASN A 270 15.33 5.39 -24.09
CA ASN A 270 16.62 5.44 -24.78
C ASN A 270 17.47 4.19 -24.55
N ALA A 271 17.32 3.51 -23.40
CA ALA A 271 17.98 2.22 -23.18
C ALA A 271 17.36 1.07 -23.99
N LEU A 272 16.14 1.24 -24.52
CA LEU A 272 15.44 0.26 -25.37
C LEU A 272 15.68 0.47 -26.88
N LYS A 273 16.25 1.62 -27.28
CA LYS A 273 16.68 1.89 -28.66
C LYS A 273 17.89 1.04 -29.03
#